data_AF-A0A8S2SGA0-F1
#
_entry.id   AF-A0A8S2SGA0-F1
#
_cell.length_a   1.000
_cell.length_b   1.000
_cell.length_c   1.000
_cell.angle_alpha   90.00
_cell.angle_beta   90.00
_cell.angle_gamma   90.00
#
_symmetry.space_group_name_H-M   'P 1'
#
loop_
_entity.id
_entity.type
_entity.pdbx_description
1 polymer ?
#
loop_
_entity_poly.entity_id
_entity_poly.type
_entity_poly.pdbx_seq_one_letter_code
_entity_poly.pdbx_strand_id
1 'polypeptide(L)'
;CRFIFGGEHGRFIHRPPEGAAPLFEAMLAKQKISIEPCFSFGNIERSRLDGPSHFQHHIGFTPQPVRTNHIVLPAHLESVRDRLAENIHELWSMNKVA
;
A
#
# COMPACT_ATOMS: atom_id res chain seq x y z
N CYS A 1 -27.77 2.33 6.02
CA CYS A 1 -26.87 3.49 5.81
C CYS A 1 -25.91 3.19 4.66
N ARG A 2 -25.39 4.23 3.99
CA ARG A 2 -24.37 4.10 2.94
C ARG A 2 -23.03 4.63 3.47
N PHE A 3 -21.96 3.89 3.26
CA PHE A 3 -20.61 4.31 3.62
C PHE A 3 -19.94 5.04 2.44
N ILE A 4 -19.06 5.99 2.74
CA ILE A 4 -18.26 6.74 1.76
C ILE A 4 -16.81 6.68 2.23
N PHE A 5 -15.95 6.02 1.46
CA PHE A 5 -14.53 5.85 1.80
C PHE A 5 -13.58 6.69 0.94
N GLY A 6 -14.10 7.32 -0.12
CA GLY A 6 -13.31 8.07 -1.10
C GLY A 6 -12.99 7.26 -2.37
N GLY A 7 -12.39 7.93 -3.36
CA GLY A 7 -11.99 7.31 -4.62
C GLY A 7 -13.17 6.64 -5.36
N GLU A 8 -12.98 5.37 -5.71
CA GLU A 8 -14.01 4.54 -6.36
C GLU A 8 -15.13 4.12 -5.40
N HIS A 9 -14.96 4.31 -4.09
CA HIS A 9 -15.89 3.89 -3.03
C HIS A 9 -16.74 5.04 -2.48
N GLY A 10 -16.98 6.05 -3.31
CA GLY A 10 -17.89 7.16 -3.03
C GLY A 10 -17.22 8.52 -3.07
N ARG A 11 -17.92 9.51 -3.63
CA ARG A 11 -17.45 10.91 -3.69
C ARG A 11 -17.85 11.65 -2.42
N PHE A 12 -16.91 12.37 -1.83
CA PHE A 12 -17.23 13.26 -0.71
C PHE A 12 -17.99 14.49 -1.17
N ILE A 13 -18.96 14.91 -0.36
CA ILE A 13 -19.67 16.19 -0.53
C ILE A 13 -18.79 17.35 -0.08
N HIS A 14 -18.01 17.14 1.00
CA HIS A 14 -17.03 18.08 1.53
C HIS A 14 -15.66 17.42 1.57
N ARG A 15 -14.60 18.17 1.30
CA ARG A 15 -13.24 17.61 1.35
C ARG A 15 -12.87 17.19 2.77
N PRO A 16 -11.98 16.19 2.93
CA PRO A 16 -11.35 15.91 4.20
C PRO A 16 -10.70 17.19 4.79
N PRO A 17 -10.69 17.34 6.12
CA PRO A 17 -9.94 18.40 6.80
C PRO A 17 -8.45 18.38 6.43
N GLU A 18 -7.76 19.50 6.66
CA GLU A 18 -6.31 19.58 6.45
C GLU A 18 -5.57 18.56 7.31
N GLY A 19 -4.60 17.86 6.72
CA GLY A 19 -3.87 16.77 7.36
C GLY A 19 -4.58 15.41 7.36
N ALA A 20 -5.82 15.31 6.84
CA ALA A 20 -6.53 14.04 6.68
C ALA A 20 -6.56 13.58 5.22
N ALA A 21 -6.41 12.28 5.02
CA ALA A 21 -6.56 11.61 3.74
C ALA A 21 -7.83 10.73 3.75
N PRO A 22 -8.46 10.52 2.59
CA PRO A 22 -9.58 9.58 2.49
C PRO A 22 -9.12 8.14 2.74
N LEU A 23 -9.98 7.32 3.36
CA LEU A 23 -9.62 5.95 3.75
C LEU A 23 -9.22 5.07 2.56
N PHE A 24 -9.76 5.32 1.38
CA PHE A 24 -9.40 4.62 0.14
C PHE A 24 -7.87 4.64 -0.13
N GLU A 25 -7.15 5.70 0.23
CA GLU A 25 -5.70 5.79 0.01
C GLU A 25 -4.89 4.84 0.91
N ALA A 26 -5.46 4.37 2.02
CA ALA A 26 -4.83 3.38 2.89
C ALA A 26 -5.00 1.94 2.37
N MET A 27 -5.76 1.72 1.29
CA MET A 27 -5.98 0.39 0.74
C MET A 27 -4.74 -0.12 0.01
N LEU A 28 -4.43 -1.41 0.19
CA LEU A 28 -3.40 -2.08 -0.61
C LEU A 28 -3.88 -2.24 -2.06
N ALA A 29 -2.96 -2.17 -3.02
CA ALA A 29 -3.27 -2.17 -4.47
C ALA A 29 -4.12 -3.35 -4.97
N LYS A 30 -4.18 -4.47 -4.24
CA LYS A 30 -4.97 -5.66 -4.59
C LYS A 30 -6.09 -5.97 -3.59
N GLN A 31 -6.30 -5.10 -2.61
CA GLN A 31 -7.30 -5.33 -1.56
C GLN A 31 -8.66 -4.84 -2.04
N LYS A 32 -9.66 -5.73 -1.97
CA LYS A 32 -11.06 -5.35 -2.16
C LYS A 32 -11.66 -4.98 -0.82
N ILE A 33 -12.43 -3.89 -0.77
CA ILE A 33 -13.12 -3.49 0.46
C ILE A 33 -14.32 -4.42 0.71
N SER A 34 -14.39 -4.97 1.92
CA SER A 34 -15.55 -5.72 2.44
C SER A 34 -15.99 -5.11 3.77
N ILE A 35 -17.29 -5.15 4.03
CA ILE A 35 -17.84 -4.82 5.35
C ILE A 35 -18.17 -6.14 6.01
N GLU A 36 -17.56 -6.39 7.16
CA GLU A 36 -17.72 -7.63 7.91
C GLU A 36 -18.19 -7.32 9.34
N PRO A 37 -19.03 -8.18 9.95
CA PRO A 37 -19.40 -8.02 11.35
C PRO A 37 -18.16 -8.07 12.23
N CYS A 38 -17.94 -7.05 13.07
CA CYS A 38 -16.84 -7.06 14.04
C CYS A 38 -16.93 -8.24 15.02
N PHE A 39 -18.15 -8.75 15.22
CA PHE A 39 -18.43 -9.90 16.07
C PHE A 39 -19.65 -10.64 15.55
N SER A 40 -19.58 -11.98 15.51
CA SER A 40 -20.71 -12.83 15.14
C SER A 40 -20.62 -14.15 15.89
N PHE A 41 -21.76 -14.69 16.32
CA PHE A 41 -21.85 -16.03 16.92
C PHE A 41 -22.11 -17.11 15.86
N GLY A 42 -21.96 -16.81 14.57
CA GLY A 42 -22.40 -17.69 13.49
C GLY A 42 -23.92 -17.67 13.28
N ASN A 43 -24.47 -18.77 12.75
CA ASN A 43 -25.88 -18.87 12.40
C ASN A 43 -26.67 -19.51 13.55
N ILE A 44 -27.18 -18.66 14.45
CA ILE A 44 -27.99 -19.07 15.60
C ILE A 44 -29.28 -19.75 15.16
N GLU A 45 -29.91 -19.28 14.07
CA GLU A 45 -31.16 -19.86 13.54
C GLU A 45 -31.01 -21.32 13.10
N ARG A 46 -29.81 -21.70 12.66
CA ARG A 46 -29.45 -23.08 12.29
C ARG A 46 -28.69 -23.82 13.38
N SER A 47 -28.65 -23.29 14.61
CA SER A 47 -27.89 -23.84 15.74
C SER A 47 -26.40 -24.05 15.45
N ARG A 48 -25.81 -23.21 14.57
CA ARG A 48 -24.39 -23.27 14.21
C ARG A 48 -23.66 -22.12 14.86
N LEU A 49 -22.89 -22.43 15.89
CA LEU A 49 -21.99 -21.47 16.54
C LEU A 49 -20.64 -21.45 15.80
N ASP A 50 -20.22 -20.27 15.36
CA ASP A 50 -18.88 -20.09 14.80
C ASP A 50 -17.87 -19.83 15.93
N GLY A 51 -16.63 -20.27 15.73
CA GLY A 51 -15.54 -20.03 16.67
C GLY A 51 -15.16 -18.54 16.77
N PRO A 52 -14.26 -18.17 17.70
CA PRO A 52 -13.80 -16.80 17.83
C PRO A 52 -13.26 -16.28 16.50
N SER A 53 -13.72 -15.10 16.08
CA SER A 53 -13.16 -14.45 14.90
C SER A 53 -11.67 -14.23 15.11
N HIS A 54 -10.86 -14.77 14.20
CA HIS A 54 -9.43 -14.51 14.22
C HIS A 54 -9.23 -13.04 13.85
N PHE A 55 -8.97 -12.20 14.85
CA PHE A 55 -8.55 -10.83 14.62
C PHE A 55 -7.22 -10.89 13.87
N GLN A 56 -7.26 -10.78 12.54
CA GLN A 56 -6.08 -10.46 11.79
C GLN A 56 -5.65 -9.08 12.25
N HIS A 57 -4.53 -8.99 12.96
CA HIS A 57 -3.90 -7.72 13.20
C HIS A 57 -3.70 -7.07 11.83
N HIS A 58 -4.47 -6.02 11.55
CA HIS A 58 -4.30 -5.20 10.36
C HIS A 58 -3.02 -4.39 10.52
N ILE A 59 -1.88 -5.06 10.45
CA ILE A 59 -0.58 -4.41 10.38
C ILE A 59 -0.53 -3.86 8.96
N GLY A 60 -0.87 -2.57 8.83
CA GLY A 60 -0.65 -1.86 7.59
C GLY A 60 0.80 -2.06 7.15
N PHE A 61 1.02 -2.29 5.86
CA PHE A 61 2.38 -2.44 5.34
C PHE A 61 3.15 -1.16 5.62
N THR A 62 4.09 -1.24 6.56
CA THR A 62 5.01 -0.15 6.87
C THR A 62 6.36 -0.52 6.24
N PRO A 63 6.76 0.11 5.13
CA PRO A 63 8.04 -0.20 4.51
C PRO A 63 9.16 0.08 5.51
N GLN A 64 10.15 -0.81 5.57
CA GLN A 64 11.37 -0.62 6.35
C GLN A 64 12.56 -0.57 5.40
N PRO A 65 12.90 0.63 4.87
CA PRO A 65 14.07 0.78 4.02
C PRO A 65 15.34 0.37 4.78
N VAL A 66 16.22 -0.38 4.10
CA VAL A 66 17.54 -0.70 4.64
C VAL A 66 18.38 0.57 4.64
N ARG A 67 19.04 0.87 5.77
CA ARG A 67 19.92 2.03 5.90
C ARG A 67 21.23 1.78 5.13
N THR A 68 21.59 2.69 4.23
CA THR A 68 22.80 2.62 3.40
C THR A 68 23.81 3.73 3.68
N ASN A 69 23.55 4.56 4.70
CA ASN A 69 24.34 5.76 5.04
C ASN A 69 25.80 5.51 5.42
N HIS A 70 26.18 4.28 5.77
CA HIS A 70 27.55 3.91 6.14
C HIS A 70 28.27 3.08 5.06
N ILE A 71 27.67 2.93 3.88
CA ILE A 71 28.27 2.18 2.77
C ILE A 71 29.17 3.13 1.98
N VAL A 72 30.44 2.75 1.83
CA VAL A 72 31.40 3.43 0.94
C VAL A 72 31.63 2.57 -0.28
N LEU A 73 31.49 3.15 -1.47
CA LEU A 73 31.74 2.45 -2.72
C LEU A 73 33.26 2.23 -2.90
N PRO A 74 33.74 1.00 -3.13
CA PRO A 74 35.14 0.75 -3.44
C PRO A 74 35.60 1.44 -4.73
N ALA A 75 36.81 2.00 -4.74
CA ALA A 75 37.36 2.76 -5.87
C ALA A 75 37.37 1.98 -7.20
N HIS A 76 37.61 0.66 -7.17
CA HIS A 76 37.59 -0.17 -8.38
C HIS A 76 36.21 -0.30 -9.04
N LEU A 77 35.13 0.03 -8.31
CA LEU A 77 33.76 0.04 -8.84
C LEU A 77 33.33 1.39 -9.41
N GLU A 78 34.13 2.45 -9.24
CA GLU A 78 33.78 3.79 -9.76
C GLU A 78 33.67 3.80 -11.29
N SER A 79 34.60 3.13 -11.98
CA SER A 79 34.55 3.03 -13.44
C SER A 79 33.29 2.29 -13.93
N VAL A 80 32.85 1.27 -13.18
CA VAL A 80 31.63 0.52 -13.50
C VAL A 80 30.38 1.35 -13.20
N ARG A 81 30.38 2.12 -12.10
CA ARG A 81 29.30 3.07 -11.75
C ARG A 81 29.04 4.03 -12.90
N ASP A 82 30.09 4.64 -13.45
CA ASP A 82 29.94 5.67 -14.49
C ASP A 82 29.39 5.07 -15.78
N ARG A 83 29.93 3.94 -16.24
CA ARG A 83 29.41 3.21 -17.41
C ARG A 83 27.97 2.74 -17.23
N LEU A 84 27.60 2.30 -16.03
CA LEU A 84 26.22 1.93 -15.72
C LEU A 84 25.28 3.14 -15.74
N ALA A 85 25.72 4.28 -15.19
CA ALA A 85 24.95 5.51 -15.19
C ALA A 85 24.68 6.00 -16.62
N GLU A 86 25.68 5.96 -17.50
CA GLU A 86 25.54 6.28 -18.93
C GLU A 86 24.53 5.34 -19.61
N ASN A 87 24.66 4.03 -19.43
CA ASN A 87 23.75 3.05 -20.03
C ASN A 87 22.29 3.25 -19.56
N ILE A 88 22.07 3.48 -18.26
CA ILE A 88 20.73 3.76 -17.71
C ILE A 88 20.18 5.07 -18.28
N HIS A 89 21.02 6.09 -18.44
CA HIS A 89 20.62 7.37 -19.04
C HIS A 89 20.18 7.20 -20.50
N GLU A 90 20.92 6.44 -21.29
CA GLU A 90 20.56 6.12 -22.68
C GLU A 90 19.22 5.39 -22.76
N LEU A 91 19.02 4.34 -21.94
CA LEU A 91 17.77 3.59 -21.88
C LEU A 91 16.58 4.46 -21.46
N TRP A 92 16.77 5.34 -20.48
CA TRP A 92 15.74 6.30 -20.07
C TRP A 92 15.41 7.28 -21.19
N SER A 93 16.43 7.84 -21.86
CA SER A 93 16.27 8.80 -22.95
C SER A 93 15.53 8.19 -24.13
N MET A 94 15.90 6.97 -24.53
CA MET A 94 15.22 6.24 -25.60
C MET A 94 13.73 6.04 -25.31
N ASN A 95 13.36 5.70 -24.06
CA ASN A 95 11.95 5.56 -23.65
C ASN A 95 11.15 6.88 -23.66
N LYS A 96 11.82 8.04 -23.76
CA LYS A 96 11.16 9.35 -23.83
C LYS A 96 10.99 9.87 -25.25
N VAL A 97 11.82 9.42 -26.18
CA VAL A 97 11.85 9.88 -27.57
C VAL A 97 11.20 8.88 -28.53
N ALA A 98 11.10 7.60 -28.15
CA ALA A 98 10.30 6.59 -28.84
C ALA A 98 8.79 6.80 -28.60
#